data_AF-A0A0F4LPJ1-F1
#
_entry.id   AF-A0A0F4LPJ1-F1
#
_cell.length_a   1.000
_cell.length_b   1.000
_cell.length_c   1.000
_cell.angle_alpha   90.00
_cell.angle_beta   90.00
_cell.angle_gamma   90.00
#
_symmetry.space_group_name_H-M   'P 1'
#
loop_
_entity.id
_entity.type
_entity.pdbx_description
1 polymer ?
#
loop_
_entity_poly.entity_id
_entity_poly.type
_entity_poly.pdbx_seq_one_letter_code
_entity_poly.pdbx_strand_id
1 'polypeptide(L)'
;MPAFKRYRGQQPNNQQQRAPQMNRQQTSSVQHPSQPVNNAPQENQMFQDVPGYPVQKQAAPEAATAPQNGQPNVNMGFPTNNQQQMVQTPPSTATVPTQQPLQPSFPPDDWENTEQDLKDLDAQRAQMKQQLRSELLQSRSHYNQLIQNKLNYGNQNNDIQLETTKVKQINRTLRAWFGTDQMSGEIVFDSQRKYFILQESFLDQNDSQRGYLANLDYFLDDKTILPAIVSLNYDEELMKHWQTYLDDGIVNPDAVLFNIYRSFQNDEEYETVTAAQKQGLIEISAEARVETDKDNNVDYIYEKNKLIMKVVKNEAGNPLNIYHYHDDRILSIDFIDDQGINMVTQVMDPHDANNVLRESFYRPDHSLAIVKSGVAGEPYIQIFNQANIMIQTFDNEQSFILWWLANKVLDEQSTIIVPVSSPMCRILLKQAQNQFQVIPIVDNWRQETQEISNLLAHPDLLQDGIIVFDTDAQKQIDKLTRGKINVSVIPEAMADDEQA
;
A
#
# COMPACT_ATOMS: atom_id res chain seq x y z
N MET A 1 -19.12 7.61 -17.90
CA MET A 1 -18.81 7.32 -16.48
C MET A 1 -19.29 8.49 -15.65
N PRO A 2 -20.06 8.29 -14.56
CA PRO A 2 -20.45 9.38 -13.69
C PRO A 2 -19.23 9.80 -12.86
N ALA A 3 -19.00 11.12 -12.80
CA ALA A 3 -17.86 11.72 -12.13
C ALA A 3 -17.98 11.59 -10.60
N PHE A 4 -16.93 11.07 -9.96
CA PHE A 4 -16.79 11.07 -8.51
C PHE A 4 -16.75 12.51 -7.98
N LYS A 5 -17.83 12.96 -7.34
CA LYS A 5 -17.84 14.23 -6.60
C LYS A 5 -17.34 13.99 -5.18
N ARG A 6 -16.04 14.14 -4.95
CA ARG A 6 -15.50 14.32 -3.59
C ARG A 6 -15.74 15.77 -3.13
N TYR A 7 -16.16 15.94 -1.88
CA TYR A 7 -16.44 17.22 -1.26
C TYR A 7 -15.18 18.09 -1.21
N ARG A 8 -15.23 19.25 -1.89
CA ARG A 8 -14.15 20.24 -1.95
C ARG A 8 -14.06 20.99 -0.62
N GLY A 9 -13.05 20.68 0.18
CA GLY A 9 -12.62 21.53 1.30
C GLY A 9 -12.14 22.88 0.77
N GLN A 10 -12.57 23.96 1.42
CA GLN A 10 -12.28 25.34 1.03
C GLN A 10 -10.78 25.67 1.15
N GLN A 11 -10.15 26.07 0.05
CA GLN A 11 -8.86 26.76 0.05
C GLN A 11 -9.05 28.24 0.46
N PRO A 12 -8.21 28.81 1.35
CA PRO A 12 -8.05 30.24 1.43
C PRO A 12 -7.00 30.72 0.42
N ASN A 13 -7.45 31.68 -0.39
CA ASN A 13 -6.72 32.50 -1.31
C ASN A 13 -5.69 33.38 -0.56
N ASN A 14 -4.43 33.45 -1.01
CA ASN A 14 -3.62 34.68 -0.95
C ASN A 14 -2.31 34.55 -1.74
N GLN A 15 -2.25 35.27 -2.87
CA GLN A 15 -1.02 35.75 -3.48
C GLN A 15 -0.53 37.00 -2.72
N GLN A 16 0.74 37.05 -2.34
CA GLN A 16 1.54 38.28 -2.47
C GLN A 16 3.05 38.00 -2.39
N GLN A 17 3.70 38.31 -3.50
CA GLN A 17 5.14 38.34 -3.72
C GLN A 17 5.82 39.43 -2.87
N ARG A 18 6.93 39.11 -2.19
CA ARG A 18 8.05 40.05 -1.94
C ARG A 18 9.39 39.31 -1.86
N ALA A 19 10.36 39.85 -2.59
CA ALA A 19 11.76 39.43 -2.67
C ALA A 19 12.55 39.73 -1.37
N PRO A 20 13.74 39.12 -1.17
CA PRO A 20 14.45 39.09 0.11
C PRO A 20 15.43 40.24 0.31
N GLN A 21 15.58 40.68 1.57
CA GLN A 21 16.70 41.52 2.03
C GLN A 21 17.52 40.78 3.09
N MET A 22 18.83 40.67 2.83
CA MET A 22 19.86 40.35 3.83
C MET A 22 20.09 41.55 4.77
N ASN A 23 20.19 41.32 6.09
CA ASN A 23 21.41 41.64 6.86
C ASN A 23 21.44 41.06 8.29
N ARG A 24 22.66 41.00 8.83
CA ARG A 24 23.19 40.28 10.00
C ARG A 24 22.86 40.80 11.42
N GLN A 25 23.13 39.91 12.39
CA GLN A 25 23.77 40.08 13.72
C GLN A 25 22.94 40.18 15.03
N GLN A 26 23.04 39.10 15.82
CA GLN A 26 23.19 38.90 17.28
C GLN A 26 22.78 39.99 18.30
N THR A 27 22.05 39.58 19.36
CA THR A 27 22.46 39.68 20.80
C THR A 27 21.43 38.98 21.72
N SER A 28 21.84 38.73 22.96
CA SER A 28 21.43 37.65 23.87
C SER A 28 20.38 38.00 24.95
N SER A 29 19.69 36.95 25.43
CA SER A 29 19.22 36.64 26.81
C SER A 29 18.12 37.48 27.51
N VAL A 30 17.09 36.80 28.05
CA VAL A 30 16.83 36.56 29.51
C VAL A 30 15.46 35.85 29.76
N GLN A 31 15.55 34.72 30.48
CA GLN A 31 14.68 34.07 31.51
C GLN A 31 13.16 33.76 31.37
N HIS A 32 12.87 32.50 31.75
CA HIS A 32 11.65 31.73 32.06
C HIS A 32 10.71 32.31 33.16
N PRO A 33 9.42 31.89 33.22
CA PRO A 33 8.97 30.62 33.88
C PRO A 33 7.85 29.87 33.10
N SER A 34 8.04 28.62 32.67
CA SER A 34 7.63 27.35 33.32
C SER A 34 6.12 27.18 33.58
N GLN A 35 5.45 26.42 32.69
CA GLN A 35 4.32 25.52 33.00
C GLN A 35 4.42 24.28 32.09
N PRO A 36 4.32 23.03 32.61
CA PRO A 36 4.30 21.85 31.77
C PRO A 36 2.86 21.54 31.32
N VAL A 37 2.59 21.71 30.02
CA VAL A 37 1.40 21.13 29.38
C VAL A 37 1.79 19.72 28.95
N ASN A 38 1.31 18.76 29.74
CA ASN A 38 1.47 17.34 29.50
C ASN A 38 0.50 16.92 28.37
N ASN A 39 0.93 17.05 27.12
CA ASN A 39 0.24 16.47 25.97
C ASN A 39 1.04 15.26 25.49
N ALA A 40 0.86 14.14 26.19
CA ALA A 40 1.10 12.84 25.59
C ALA A 40 -0.02 12.59 24.56
N PRO A 41 0.29 12.03 23.38
CA PRO A 41 -0.74 11.50 22.48
C PRO A 41 -1.56 10.47 23.25
N GLN A 42 -2.89 10.54 23.17
CA GLN A 42 -3.75 9.48 23.68
C GLN A 42 -3.38 8.18 22.96
N GLU A 43 -2.72 7.26 23.66
CA GLU A 43 -2.64 5.86 23.25
C GLU A 43 -4.06 5.34 23.05
N ASN A 44 -4.32 4.73 21.89
CA ASN A 44 -5.57 4.08 21.57
C ASN A 44 -5.97 3.11 22.70
N GLN A 45 -7.03 3.45 23.45
CA GLN A 45 -7.56 2.64 24.55
C GLN A 45 -8.15 1.29 24.11
N MET A 46 -8.17 0.97 22.81
CA MET A 46 -8.67 -0.31 22.29
C MET A 46 -7.77 -1.52 22.58
N PHE A 47 -6.54 -1.34 23.06
CA PHE A 47 -5.56 -2.43 23.15
C PHE A 47 -4.98 -2.68 24.56
N GLN A 48 -5.54 -2.07 25.60
CA GLN A 48 -5.20 -2.45 26.98
C GLN A 48 -5.89 -3.78 27.33
N ASP A 49 -5.03 -4.78 27.58
CA ASP A 49 -5.34 -6.13 28.03
C ASP A 49 -6.24 -6.95 27.10
N VAL A 50 -5.63 -7.92 26.40
CA VAL A 50 -6.35 -9.12 25.94
C VAL A 50 -7.08 -9.66 27.17
N PRO A 51 -8.42 -9.66 27.22
CA PRO A 51 -9.10 -10.00 28.46
C PRO A 51 -8.68 -11.41 28.86
N GLY A 52 -8.34 -11.58 30.13
CA GLY A 52 -8.00 -12.87 30.72
C GLY A 52 -9.24 -13.77 30.74
N TYR A 53 -9.62 -14.30 29.58
CA TYR A 53 -10.76 -15.20 29.51
C TYR A 53 -10.35 -16.56 30.08
N PRO A 54 -11.08 -17.08 31.09
CA PRO A 54 -10.78 -18.38 31.64
C PRO A 54 -10.98 -19.44 30.56
N VAL A 55 -9.88 -20.06 30.13
CA VAL A 55 -9.92 -21.33 29.40
C VAL A 55 -10.38 -22.40 30.40
N GLN A 56 -11.69 -22.48 30.64
CA GLN A 56 -12.24 -23.65 31.30
C GLN A 56 -12.00 -24.84 30.37
N LYS A 57 -11.23 -25.82 30.86
CA LYS A 57 -11.10 -27.13 30.22
C LYS A 57 -12.48 -27.79 30.18
N GLN A 58 -13.24 -27.58 29.11
CA GLN A 58 -14.37 -28.45 28.80
C GLN A 58 -13.79 -29.77 28.27
N ALA A 59 -13.90 -30.81 29.09
CA ALA A 59 -13.67 -32.18 28.66
C ALA A 59 -14.68 -32.53 27.55
N ALA A 60 -14.20 -33.20 26.51
CA ALA A 60 -15.01 -33.69 25.41
C ALA A 60 -16.08 -34.70 25.91
N PRO A 61 -17.26 -34.77 25.26
CA PRO A 61 -18.25 -35.80 25.58
C PRO A 61 -17.85 -37.14 24.94
N GLU A 62 -17.50 -38.12 25.78
CA GLU A 62 -17.43 -39.52 25.38
C GLU A 62 -18.82 -40.14 25.25
N ALA A 63 -18.91 -41.08 24.32
CA ALA A 63 -20.12 -41.71 23.81
C ALA A 63 -20.91 -42.55 24.83
N ALA A 64 -22.19 -42.72 24.51
CA ALA A 64 -23.24 -43.34 25.29
C ALA A 64 -23.03 -44.82 25.65
N THR A 65 -23.36 -45.16 26.91
CA THR A 65 -23.96 -46.44 27.30
C THR A 65 -24.94 -46.21 28.46
N ALA A 66 -26.14 -46.78 28.36
CA ALA A 66 -27.19 -46.81 29.40
C ALA A 66 -27.49 -48.28 29.79
N PRO A 67 -28.28 -48.60 30.84
CA PRO A 67 -28.64 -47.86 32.06
C PRO A 67 -28.42 -48.69 33.36
N GLN A 68 -28.31 -48.07 34.54
CA GLN A 68 -28.79 -48.68 35.78
C GLN A 68 -29.07 -47.67 36.91
N ASN A 69 -30.16 -47.97 37.65
CA ASN A 69 -30.80 -47.21 38.72
C ASN A 69 -29.90 -46.70 39.85
N GLY A 70 -30.22 -45.50 40.35
CA GLY A 70 -29.80 -45.04 41.68
C GLY A 70 -29.86 -43.52 41.87
N GLN A 71 -30.98 -42.99 42.35
CA GLN A 71 -31.00 -41.73 43.13
C GLN A 71 -30.57 -42.04 44.58
N PRO A 72 -30.07 -41.08 45.41
CA PRO A 72 -30.49 -39.67 45.40
C PRO A 72 -29.42 -38.58 45.75
N ASN A 73 -29.76 -37.35 45.34
CA ASN A 73 -29.63 -36.07 46.07
C ASN A 73 -28.24 -35.49 46.42
N VAL A 74 -27.82 -34.41 45.73
CA VAL A 74 -26.99 -33.33 46.30
C VAL A 74 -27.38 -31.95 45.73
N ASN A 75 -27.44 -31.02 46.67
CA ASN A 75 -27.85 -29.63 46.72
C ASN A 75 -26.77 -28.65 46.19
N MET A 76 -27.11 -27.67 45.36
CA MET A 76 -26.36 -26.42 45.13
C MET A 76 -27.40 -25.32 44.82
N GLY A 77 -27.55 -24.20 45.52
CA GLY A 77 -26.60 -23.48 46.36
C GLY A 77 -26.23 -22.13 45.73
N PHE A 78 -27.21 -21.24 45.52
CA PHE A 78 -26.97 -19.82 45.18
C PHE A 78 -26.67 -19.03 46.46
N PRO A 79 -25.65 -18.15 46.50
CA PRO A 79 -25.44 -17.28 47.65
C PRO A 79 -26.37 -16.06 47.59
N THR A 80 -27.23 -15.93 48.60
CA THR A 80 -27.96 -14.70 48.95
C THR A 80 -27.22 -13.97 50.07
N ASN A 81 -27.08 -12.66 49.93
CA ASN A 81 -26.43 -11.78 50.90
C ASN A 81 -27.39 -11.47 52.06
N ASN A 82 -26.90 -11.58 53.29
CA ASN A 82 -27.62 -11.34 54.54
C ASN A 82 -27.63 -9.84 54.89
N GLN A 83 -28.79 -9.28 55.26
CA GLN A 83 -28.90 -8.41 56.44
C GLN A 83 -30.26 -8.61 57.14
N GLN A 84 -30.18 -8.65 58.47
CA GLN A 84 -31.20 -9.02 59.44
C GLN A 84 -32.05 -7.82 59.87
N GLN A 85 -33.31 -8.04 60.25
CA GLN A 85 -33.82 -7.57 61.55
C GLN A 85 -35.10 -8.31 61.98
N MET A 86 -35.24 -8.44 63.30
CA MET A 86 -36.09 -9.35 64.07
C MET A 86 -37.55 -8.84 64.29
N VAL A 87 -38.47 -9.74 64.69
CA VAL A 87 -39.21 -9.76 66.00
C VAL A 87 -40.70 -10.21 65.90
N GLN A 88 -41.04 -11.23 66.73
CA GLN A 88 -42.32 -11.62 67.40
C GLN A 88 -43.44 -12.48 66.74
N THR A 89 -43.87 -13.45 67.57
CA THR A 89 -44.90 -14.54 67.56
C THR A 89 -46.34 -14.10 67.96
N PRO A 90 -47.38 -14.97 68.17
CA PRO A 90 -47.98 -16.15 67.47
C PRO A 90 -49.56 -16.03 67.42
N PRO A 91 -50.42 -17.10 67.50
CA PRO A 91 -50.71 -18.26 66.65
C PRO A 91 -52.20 -18.31 66.16
N SER A 92 -52.63 -19.46 65.60
CA SER A 92 -54.03 -19.96 65.34
C SER A 92 -54.45 -19.84 63.86
N THR A 93 -55.03 -20.80 63.15
CA THR A 93 -55.65 -22.10 63.49
C THR A 93 -55.80 -22.90 62.18
N ALA A 94 -55.87 -24.22 62.30
CA ALA A 94 -56.00 -25.16 61.20
C ALA A 94 -57.34 -25.08 60.44
N THR A 95 -57.26 -25.21 59.11
CA THR A 95 -58.26 -25.90 58.28
C THR A 95 -57.59 -26.45 57.03
N VAL A 96 -57.50 -27.78 56.96
CA VAL A 96 -57.36 -28.55 55.71
C VAL A 96 -58.75 -28.50 55.04
N PRO A 97 -58.88 -28.24 53.73
CA PRO A 97 -59.00 -29.37 52.82
C PRO A 97 -58.49 -29.19 51.37
N THR A 98 -58.25 -30.36 50.78
CA THR A 98 -58.32 -30.71 49.34
C THR A 98 -57.21 -30.24 48.42
N GLN A 99 -56.30 -31.18 48.15
CA GLN A 99 -55.49 -31.25 46.93
C GLN A 99 -56.41 -31.19 45.70
N GLN A 100 -56.36 -30.08 44.97
CA GLN A 100 -56.54 -30.10 43.51
C GLN A 100 -55.16 -30.31 42.88
N PRO A 101 -55.01 -31.20 41.89
CA PRO A 101 -53.79 -31.27 41.13
C PRO A 101 -53.64 -29.95 40.37
N LEU A 102 -52.66 -29.13 40.74
CA LEU A 102 -52.15 -28.07 39.88
C LEU A 102 -51.48 -28.77 38.70
N GLN A 103 -52.26 -29.06 37.67
CA GLN A 103 -51.72 -29.25 36.33
C GLN A 103 -51.00 -27.93 35.99
N PRO A 104 -49.71 -27.94 35.64
CA PRO A 104 -49.12 -26.79 34.98
C PRO A 104 -49.83 -26.66 33.63
N SER A 105 -50.72 -25.67 33.52
CA SER A 105 -51.20 -25.19 32.24
C SER A 105 -50.01 -24.56 31.53
N PHE A 106 -49.32 -25.33 30.70
CA PHE A 106 -48.50 -24.75 29.64
C PHE A 106 -49.47 -24.25 28.56
N PRO A 107 -49.53 -22.95 28.27
CA PRO A 107 -50.27 -22.45 27.12
C PRO A 107 -49.70 -23.10 25.85
N PRO A 108 -50.52 -23.59 24.90
CA PRO A 108 -50.02 -24.31 23.73
C PRO A 108 -49.32 -23.49 22.64
N ASP A 109 -49.13 -22.17 22.81
CA ASP A 109 -48.77 -21.24 21.72
C ASP A 109 -47.48 -20.43 21.95
N ASP A 110 -46.62 -20.81 22.90
CA ASP A 110 -45.36 -20.07 23.16
C ASP A 110 -44.12 -20.72 22.52
N TRP A 111 -44.33 -21.80 21.75
CA TRP A 111 -43.23 -22.48 21.04
C TRP A 111 -42.64 -21.61 19.92
N GLU A 112 -43.47 -20.85 19.20
CA GLU A 112 -43.00 -19.99 18.12
C GLU A 112 -42.14 -18.83 18.65
N ASN A 113 -42.51 -18.25 19.80
CA ASN A 113 -41.70 -17.25 20.51
C ASN A 113 -40.40 -17.87 21.05
N THR A 114 -40.48 -19.06 21.65
CA THR A 114 -39.29 -19.78 22.15
C THR A 114 -38.33 -20.17 21.01
N GLU A 115 -38.86 -20.58 19.86
CA GLU A 115 -38.07 -20.91 18.67
C GLU A 115 -37.41 -19.67 18.06
N GLN A 116 -38.13 -18.54 18.04
CA GLN A 116 -37.57 -17.27 17.61
C GLN A 116 -36.48 -16.76 18.57
N ASP A 117 -36.72 -16.82 19.88
CA ASP A 117 -35.73 -16.47 20.90
C ASP A 117 -34.45 -17.32 20.80
N LEU A 118 -34.58 -18.62 20.49
CA LEU A 118 -33.44 -19.50 20.24
C LEU A 118 -32.69 -19.14 18.96
N LYS A 119 -33.39 -18.81 17.88
CA LYS A 119 -32.76 -18.35 16.63
C LYS A 119 -32.03 -17.02 16.83
N ASP A 120 -32.63 -16.11 17.58
CA ASP A 120 -32.04 -14.80 17.88
C ASP A 120 -30.81 -14.96 18.80
N LEU A 121 -30.87 -15.84 19.80
CA LEU A 121 -29.71 -16.19 20.64
C LEU A 121 -28.59 -16.87 19.84
N ASP A 122 -28.92 -17.77 18.93
CA ASP A 122 -27.93 -18.42 18.05
C ASP A 122 -27.29 -17.41 17.08
N ALA A 123 -28.08 -16.49 16.53
CA ALA A 123 -27.58 -15.40 15.69
C ALA A 123 -26.67 -14.45 16.50
N GLN A 124 -27.09 -14.06 17.70
CA GLN A 124 -26.31 -13.21 18.59
C GLN A 124 -25.00 -13.89 19.02
N ARG A 125 -25.04 -15.19 19.30
CA ARG A 125 -23.85 -16.00 19.60
C ARG A 125 -22.92 -16.11 18.39
N ALA A 126 -23.47 -16.27 17.18
CA ALA A 126 -22.69 -16.28 15.95
C ALA A 126 -22.00 -14.92 15.72
N GLN A 127 -22.73 -13.82 15.94
CA GLN A 127 -22.21 -12.46 15.82
C GLN A 127 -21.10 -12.17 16.85
N MET A 128 -21.32 -12.48 18.13
CA MET A 128 -20.28 -12.34 19.16
C MET A 128 -19.05 -13.20 18.85
N LYS A 129 -19.26 -14.43 18.35
CA LYS A 129 -18.16 -15.31 17.95
C LYS A 129 -17.39 -14.74 16.75
N GLN A 130 -18.06 -14.07 15.82
CA GLN A 130 -17.41 -13.38 14.70
C GLN A 130 -16.65 -12.12 15.16
N GLN A 131 -17.21 -11.33 16.07
CA GLN A 131 -16.54 -10.18 16.68
C GLN A 131 -15.28 -10.61 17.43
N LEU A 132 -15.38 -11.61 18.30
CA LEU A 132 -14.23 -12.17 19.02
C LEU A 132 -13.16 -12.69 18.04
N ARG A 133 -13.58 -13.33 16.94
CA ARG A 133 -12.65 -13.78 15.91
C ARG A 133 -11.89 -12.59 15.31
N SER A 134 -12.61 -11.55 14.92
CA SER A 134 -12.02 -10.33 14.34
C SER A 134 -11.03 -9.68 15.30
N GLU A 135 -11.43 -9.44 16.55
CA GLU A 135 -10.61 -8.81 17.58
C GLU A 135 -9.32 -9.59 17.86
N LEU A 136 -9.41 -10.92 17.98
CA LEU A 136 -8.24 -11.77 18.21
C LEU A 136 -7.27 -11.73 17.02
N LEU A 137 -7.79 -11.74 15.79
CA LEU A 137 -6.97 -11.70 14.58
C LEU A 137 -6.32 -10.34 14.39
N GLN A 138 -7.05 -9.24 14.61
CA GLN A 138 -6.53 -7.89 14.59
C GLN A 138 -5.45 -7.69 15.66
N SER A 139 -5.69 -8.18 16.89
CA SER A 139 -4.70 -8.15 17.96
C SER A 139 -3.45 -8.94 17.59
N ARG A 140 -3.60 -10.13 17.00
CA ARG A 140 -2.45 -10.94 16.56
C ARG A 140 -1.63 -10.21 15.50
N SER A 141 -2.30 -9.63 14.51
CA SER A 141 -1.67 -8.85 13.43
C SER A 141 -0.90 -7.65 14.00
N HIS A 142 -1.52 -6.90 14.90
CA HIS A 142 -0.91 -5.77 15.61
C HIS A 142 0.35 -6.19 16.39
N TYR A 143 0.28 -7.25 17.21
CA TYR A 143 1.45 -7.68 17.97
C TYR A 143 2.57 -8.26 17.09
N ASN A 144 2.24 -8.92 15.99
CA ASN A 144 3.24 -9.34 15.01
C ASN A 144 3.94 -8.13 14.39
N GLN A 145 3.19 -7.09 14.02
CA GLN A 145 3.77 -5.85 13.51
C GLN A 145 4.66 -5.15 14.55
N LEU A 146 4.23 -5.08 15.81
CA LEU A 146 5.06 -4.54 16.89
C LEU A 146 6.36 -5.33 17.07
N ILE A 147 6.33 -6.66 16.95
CA ILE A 147 7.53 -7.49 16.98
C ILE A 147 8.47 -7.10 15.84
N GLN A 148 7.97 -6.95 14.61
CA GLN A 148 8.78 -6.57 13.46
C GLN A 148 9.37 -5.16 13.62
N ASN A 149 8.54 -4.18 13.99
CA ASN A 149 9.01 -2.83 14.29
C ASN A 149 10.14 -2.89 15.34
N LYS A 150 9.95 -3.60 16.45
CA LYS A 150 10.97 -3.73 17.52
C LYS A 150 12.25 -4.44 17.05
N LEU A 151 12.15 -5.41 16.15
CA LEU A 151 13.32 -6.05 15.53
C LEU A 151 14.09 -5.07 14.65
N ASN A 152 13.40 -4.21 13.91
CA ASN A 152 14.02 -3.21 13.02
C ASN A 152 14.74 -2.11 13.82
N TYR A 153 14.18 -1.72 14.97
CA TYR A 153 14.75 -0.66 15.82
C TYR A 153 15.86 -1.13 16.78
N GLY A 154 16.27 -2.40 16.76
CA GLY A 154 17.29 -2.93 17.67
C GLY A 154 16.89 -2.91 19.16
N ASN A 155 15.58 -2.98 19.45
CA ASN A 155 15.07 -2.96 20.82
C ASN A 155 15.45 -4.23 21.61
N GLN A 156 15.42 -4.15 22.95
CA GLN A 156 15.86 -5.23 23.83
C GLN A 156 15.03 -6.51 23.66
N ASN A 157 15.71 -7.66 23.72
CA ASN A 157 15.10 -9.00 23.63
C ASN A 157 13.90 -9.22 24.56
N ASN A 158 13.85 -8.55 25.71
CA ASN A 158 12.77 -8.68 26.69
C ASN A 158 11.44 -8.09 26.16
N ASP A 159 11.48 -6.98 25.42
CA ASP A 159 10.26 -6.35 24.88
C ASP A 159 9.67 -7.16 23.73
N ILE A 160 10.54 -7.81 22.93
CA ILE A 160 10.13 -8.75 21.88
C ILE A 160 9.51 -10.01 22.51
N GLN A 161 10.08 -10.51 23.62
CA GLN A 161 9.53 -11.66 24.34
C GLN A 161 8.13 -11.38 24.92
N LEU A 162 7.88 -10.16 25.40
CA LEU A 162 6.56 -9.77 25.89
C LEU A 162 5.51 -9.86 24.78
N GLU A 163 5.74 -9.23 23.63
CA GLU A 163 4.76 -9.27 22.53
C GLU A 163 4.64 -10.69 21.95
N THR A 164 5.74 -11.44 21.85
CA THR A 164 5.71 -12.86 21.44
C THR A 164 4.83 -13.69 22.39
N THR A 165 4.83 -13.37 23.68
CA THR A 165 3.99 -14.04 24.67
C THR A 165 2.51 -13.70 24.46
N LYS A 166 2.18 -12.45 24.14
CA LYS A 166 0.81 -12.05 23.78
C LYS A 166 0.30 -12.75 22.52
N VAL A 167 1.13 -12.85 21.47
CA VAL A 167 0.80 -13.63 20.26
C VAL A 167 0.53 -15.10 20.61
N LYS A 168 1.36 -15.72 21.45
CA LYS A 168 1.14 -17.09 21.93
C LYS A 168 -0.17 -17.24 22.72
N GLN A 169 -0.54 -16.25 23.52
CA GLN A 169 -1.81 -16.24 24.26
C GLN A 169 -3.00 -16.16 23.31
N ILE A 170 -2.96 -15.24 22.34
CA ILE A 170 -4.01 -15.10 21.31
C ILE A 170 -4.19 -16.41 20.54
N ASN A 171 -3.09 -17.06 20.13
CA ASN A 171 -3.15 -18.35 19.45
C ASN A 171 -3.77 -19.47 20.31
N ARG A 172 -3.60 -19.45 21.64
CA ARG A 172 -4.30 -20.38 22.53
C ARG A 172 -5.80 -20.08 22.58
N THR A 173 -6.19 -18.80 22.64
CA THR A 173 -7.60 -18.39 22.65
C THR A 173 -8.29 -18.75 21.33
N LEU A 174 -7.63 -18.53 20.19
CA LEU A 174 -8.13 -18.95 18.88
C LEU A 174 -8.37 -20.46 18.83
N ARG A 175 -7.40 -21.27 19.29
CA ARG A 175 -7.57 -22.72 19.40
C ARG A 175 -8.72 -23.13 20.32
N ALA A 176 -8.90 -22.46 21.45
CA ALA A 176 -9.95 -22.78 22.41
C ALA A 176 -11.37 -22.52 21.86
N TRP A 177 -11.58 -21.39 21.18
CA TRP A 177 -12.91 -20.98 20.71
C TRP A 177 -13.27 -21.47 19.31
N PHE A 178 -12.26 -21.72 18.48
CA PHE A 178 -12.45 -22.03 17.06
C PHE A 178 -11.77 -23.32 16.61
N GLY A 179 -11.11 -24.05 17.51
CA GLY A 179 -10.45 -25.32 17.21
C GLY A 179 -9.13 -25.19 16.43
N THR A 180 -8.72 -23.96 16.10
CA THR A 180 -7.50 -23.70 15.33
C THR A 180 -6.95 -22.29 15.59
N ASP A 181 -5.63 -22.12 15.53
CA ASP A 181 -4.94 -20.82 15.47
C ASP A 181 -4.49 -20.45 14.04
N GLN A 182 -4.76 -21.34 13.08
CA GLN A 182 -4.48 -21.21 11.66
C GLN A 182 -5.62 -20.46 10.96
N MET A 183 -5.73 -19.17 11.26
CA MET A 183 -6.70 -18.26 10.69
C MET A 183 -5.99 -17.00 10.23
N SER A 184 -6.17 -16.57 9.00
CA SER A 184 -5.67 -15.27 8.53
C SER A 184 -6.42 -14.14 9.23
N GLY A 185 -5.72 -13.04 9.51
CA GLY A 185 -6.32 -11.77 9.89
C GLY A 185 -6.10 -10.72 8.81
N GLU A 186 -6.58 -9.50 9.03
CA GLU A 186 -6.25 -8.37 8.17
C GLU A 186 -4.84 -7.83 8.48
N ILE A 187 -4.23 -7.20 7.48
CA ILE A 187 -3.01 -6.42 7.65
C ILE A 187 -3.34 -5.19 8.51
N VAL A 188 -2.52 -4.95 9.53
CA VAL A 188 -2.61 -3.71 10.32
C VAL A 188 -1.65 -2.70 9.71
N PHE A 189 -2.18 -1.53 9.37
CA PHE A 189 -1.41 -0.41 8.85
C PHE A 189 -0.92 0.44 10.02
N ASP A 190 0.36 0.82 10.01
CA ASP A 190 1.00 1.64 11.03
C ASP A 190 1.10 3.07 10.51
N SER A 191 0.32 3.98 11.09
CA SER A 191 0.25 5.38 10.68
C SER A 191 1.56 6.15 10.86
N GLN A 192 2.55 5.59 11.55
CA GLN A 192 3.88 6.20 11.68
C GLN A 192 4.82 5.86 10.52
N ARG A 193 4.46 4.88 9.67
CA ARG A 193 5.27 4.46 8.52
C ARG A 193 4.94 5.29 7.28
N LYS A 194 5.94 5.45 6.41
CA LYS A 194 5.76 6.02 5.07
C LYS A 194 5.32 4.93 4.12
N TYR A 195 4.26 5.17 3.35
CA TYR A 195 3.75 4.18 2.41
C TYR A 195 4.08 4.57 0.98
N PHE A 196 4.47 3.57 0.19
CA PHE A 196 4.79 3.70 -1.22
C PHE A 196 4.00 2.67 -2.02
N ILE A 197 3.42 3.06 -3.15
CA ILE A 197 2.84 2.12 -4.12
C ILE A 197 3.77 2.05 -5.32
N LEU A 198 4.21 0.85 -5.68
CA LEU A 198 4.96 0.63 -6.91
C LEU A 198 4.00 0.55 -8.10
N GLN A 199 4.11 1.52 -9.00
CA GLN A 199 3.37 1.62 -10.25
C GLN A 199 4.37 1.81 -11.39
N GLU A 200 4.71 0.75 -12.12
CA GLU A 200 5.86 0.77 -13.05
C GLU A 200 5.75 1.84 -14.13
N SER A 201 4.54 2.04 -14.68
CA SER A 201 4.26 2.94 -15.81
C SER A 201 2.92 3.65 -15.64
N PHE A 202 2.81 4.85 -16.23
CA PHE A 202 1.55 5.60 -16.40
C PHE A 202 1.13 5.70 -17.88
N LEU A 203 1.90 5.11 -18.80
CA LEU A 203 1.66 5.17 -20.24
C LEU A 203 0.44 4.32 -20.68
N ASP A 204 0.08 3.30 -19.90
CA ASP A 204 -1.01 2.39 -20.21
C ASP A 204 -2.31 2.90 -19.59
N GLN A 205 -3.07 3.69 -20.36
CA GLN A 205 -4.33 4.30 -19.92
C GLN A 205 -5.51 3.32 -19.90
N ASN A 206 -5.27 2.01 -19.88
CA ASN A 206 -6.38 1.08 -19.78
C ASN A 206 -7.14 1.31 -18.46
N ASP A 207 -8.47 1.25 -18.54
CA ASP A 207 -9.35 1.53 -17.39
C ASP A 207 -9.08 0.57 -16.22
N SER A 208 -8.55 -0.62 -16.49
CA SER A 208 -8.24 -1.64 -15.48
C SER A 208 -7.12 -1.19 -14.54
N GLN A 209 -5.99 -0.70 -15.06
CA GLN A 209 -4.87 -0.26 -14.23
C GLN A 209 -5.20 1.02 -13.44
N ARG A 210 -5.96 1.93 -14.06
CA ARG A 210 -6.50 3.13 -13.38
C ARG A 210 -7.46 2.74 -12.25
N GLY A 211 -8.38 1.81 -12.51
CA GLY A 211 -9.33 1.30 -11.51
C GLY A 211 -8.65 0.57 -10.35
N TYR A 212 -7.65 -0.26 -10.65
CA TYR A 212 -6.81 -0.91 -9.64
C TYR A 212 -6.17 0.12 -8.69
N LEU A 213 -5.52 1.15 -9.24
CA LEU A 213 -4.84 2.15 -8.43
C LEU A 213 -5.84 2.98 -7.62
N ALA A 214 -6.98 3.35 -8.21
CA ALA A 214 -8.05 4.08 -7.51
C ALA A 214 -8.60 3.31 -6.31
N ASN A 215 -8.87 2.02 -6.49
CA ASN A 215 -9.38 1.17 -5.43
C ASN A 215 -8.35 0.95 -4.31
N LEU A 216 -7.06 0.81 -4.66
CA LEU A 216 -5.98 0.71 -3.69
C LEU A 216 -5.78 2.01 -2.91
N ASP A 217 -5.74 3.15 -3.59
CA ASP A 217 -5.60 4.47 -2.95
C ASP A 217 -6.78 4.74 -2.00
N TYR A 218 -8.01 4.45 -2.43
CA TYR A 218 -9.20 4.57 -1.58
C TYR A 218 -9.15 3.64 -0.36
N PHE A 219 -8.73 2.38 -0.54
CA PHE A 219 -8.58 1.44 0.56
C PHE A 219 -7.55 1.92 1.60
N LEU A 220 -6.45 2.53 1.16
CA LEU A 220 -5.43 3.08 2.05
C LEU A 220 -5.90 4.36 2.74
N ASP A 221 -6.66 5.21 2.06
CA ASP A 221 -7.28 6.41 2.64
C ASP A 221 -8.25 6.06 3.78
N ASP A 222 -9.05 4.99 3.64
CA ASP A 222 -9.89 4.44 4.73
C ASP A 222 -9.06 4.01 5.96
N LYS A 223 -7.79 3.63 5.74
CA LYS A 223 -6.82 3.32 6.81
C LYS A 223 -6.00 4.53 7.27
N THR A 224 -6.39 5.74 6.86
CA THR A 224 -5.70 7.01 7.10
C THR A 224 -4.23 6.98 6.65
N ILE A 225 -3.95 6.27 5.56
CA ILE A 225 -2.64 6.18 4.93
C ILE A 225 -2.66 7.02 3.65
N LEU A 226 -1.71 7.96 3.54
CA LEU A 226 -1.44 8.70 2.31
C LEU A 226 -0.19 8.12 1.63
N PRO A 227 -0.33 7.27 0.60
CA PRO A 227 0.80 6.68 -0.08
C PRO A 227 1.46 7.67 -1.06
N ALA A 228 2.79 7.61 -1.16
CA ALA A 228 3.50 8.14 -2.31
C ALA A 228 3.51 7.09 -3.44
N ILE A 229 3.58 7.53 -4.69
CA ILE A 229 3.67 6.66 -5.85
C ILE A 229 5.11 6.59 -6.34
N VAL A 230 5.56 5.40 -6.69
CA VAL A 230 6.91 5.12 -7.20
C VAL A 230 6.78 4.55 -8.60
N SER A 231 7.38 5.20 -9.60
CA SER A 231 7.43 4.69 -10.97
C SER A 231 8.85 4.42 -11.47
N LEU A 232 8.95 3.39 -12.31
CA LEU A 232 10.22 2.81 -12.73
C LEU A 232 10.53 3.05 -14.21
N ASN A 233 9.52 3.34 -15.04
CA ASN A 233 9.72 3.57 -16.46
C ASN A 233 10.05 5.03 -16.76
N TYR A 234 10.78 5.24 -17.85
CA TYR A 234 10.96 6.57 -18.41
C TYR A 234 9.68 6.99 -19.12
N ASP A 235 9.24 8.22 -18.87
CA ASP A 235 8.06 8.82 -19.48
C ASP A 235 8.33 10.31 -19.66
N GLU A 236 8.40 10.73 -20.92
CA GLU A 236 8.68 12.12 -21.33
C GLU A 236 7.55 13.06 -20.89
N GLU A 237 6.31 12.55 -20.88
CA GLU A 237 5.11 13.29 -20.48
C GLU A 237 4.68 12.93 -19.05
N LEU A 238 5.57 12.40 -18.21
CA LEU A 238 5.22 11.86 -16.89
C LEU A 238 4.38 12.82 -16.05
N MET A 239 4.73 14.11 -16.02
CA MET A 239 4.00 15.08 -15.21
C MET A 239 2.59 15.39 -15.75
N LYS A 240 2.40 15.31 -17.06
CA LYS A 240 1.08 15.46 -17.70
C LYS A 240 0.22 14.23 -17.43
N HIS A 241 0.79 13.03 -17.54
CA HIS A 241 0.10 11.79 -17.16
C HIS A 241 -0.25 11.80 -15.67
N TRP A 242 0.71 12.13 -14.80
CA TRP A 242 0.49 12.25 -13.35
C TRP A 242 -0.62 13.24 -13.00
N GLN A 243 -0.63 14.43 -13.63
CA GLN A 243 -1.68 15.41 -13.43
C GLN A 243 -3.06 14.86 -13.82
N THR A 244 -3.14 14.04 -14.86
CA THR A 244 -4.39 13.38 -15.26
C THR A 244 -4.90 12.40 -14.19
N TYR A 245 -4.02 11.69 -13.49
CA TYR A 245 -4.41 10.82 -12.37
C TYR A 245 -4.93 11.61 -11.16
N LEU A 246 -4.32 12.77 -10.87
CA LEU A 246 -4.77 13.68 -9.82
C LEU A 246 -6.13 14.32 -10.16
N ASP A 247 -6.28 14.82 -11.39
CA ASP A 247 -7.49 15.51 -11.85
C ASP A 247 -8.71 14.58 -11.91
N ASP A 248 -8.50 13.32 -12.30
CA ASP A 248 -9.54 12.30 -12.34
C ASP A 248 -9.86 11.70 -10.95
N GLY A 249 -9.11 12.09 -9.92
CA GLY A 249 -9.30 11.60 -8.55
C GLY A 249 -8.96 10.11 -8.36
N ILE A 250 -8.08 9.58 -9.21
CA ILE A 250 -7.57 8.19 -9.11
C ILE A 250 -6.61 8.06 -7.94
N VAL A 251 -5.85 9.12 -7.66
CA VAL A 251 -4.92 9.20 -6.54
C VAL A 251 -5.25 10.43 -5.71
N ASN A 252 -4.90 10.37 -4.42
CA ASN A 252 -5.05 11.52 -3.53
C ASN A 252 -4.31 12.77 -4.08
N PRO A 253 -4.92 13.97 -4.06
CA PRO A 253 -4.29 15.19 -4.57
C PRO A 253 -2.99 15.59 -3.85
N ASP A 254 -2.81 15.13 -2.61
CA ASP A 254 -1.60 15.37 -1.81
C ASP A 254 -0.55 14.26 -1.98
N ALA A 255 -0.81 13.26 -2.82
CA ALA A 255 0.15 12.18 -3.11
C ALA A 255 1.39 12.73 -3.83
N VAL A 256 2.55 12.17 -3.49
CA VAL A 256 3.84 12.53 -4.09
C VAL A 256 4.26 11.45 -5.09
N LEU A 257 4.82 11.86 -6.24
CA LEU A 257 5.36 10.95 -7.24
C LEU A 257 6.90 10.94 -7.21
N PHE A 258 7.48 9.76 -7.05
CA PHE A 258 8.89 9.47 -7.23
C PHE A 258 9.09 8.70 -8.54
N ASN A 259 10.00 9.18 -9.38
CA ASN A 259 10.39 8.48 -10.59
C ASN A 259 11.90 8.31 -10.64
N ILE A 260 12.34 7.11 -11.02
CA ILE A 260 13.75 6.77 -11.03
C ILE A 260 14.58 7.68 -11.94
N TYR A 261 14.12 7.96 -13.18
CA TYR A 261 14.86 8.82 -14.10
C TYR A 261 14.85 10.27 -13.65
N ARG A 262 13.70 10.79 -13.22
CA ARG A 262 13.61 12.17 -12.69
C ARG A 262 14.49 12.39 -11.47
N SER A 263 14.71 11.38 -10.63
CA SER A 263 15.62 11.47 -9.47
C SER A 263 17.07 11.78 -9.84
N PHE A 264 17.49 11.50 -11.09
CA PHE A 264 18.83 11.83 -11.59
C PHE A 264 18.84 13.00 -12.58
N GLN A 265 17.70 13.27 -13.22
CA GLN A 265 17.56 14.39 -14.16
C GLN A 265 17.29 15.72 -13.46
N ASN A 266 16.56 15.71 -12.33
CA ASN A 266 16.15 16.89 -11.59
C ASN A 266 16.62 16.82 -10.13
N ASP A 267 17.90 17.09 -9.87
CA ASP A 267 18.32 17.37 -8.48
C ASP A 267 17.71 18.71 -8.03
N GLU A 268 17.24 18.79 -6.79
CA GLU A 268 16.51 19.94 -6.21
C GLU A 268 17.33 21.25 -6.13
N GLU A 269 18.62 21.24 -6.51
CA GLU A 269 19.53 22.39 -6.43
C GLU A 269 19.49 23.35 -7.63
N TYR A 270 18.65 23.09 -8.64
CA TYR A 270 18.69 23.91 -9.86
C TYR A 270 17.62 24.98 -9.91
N GLU A 271 18.09 26.24 -9.88
CA GLU A 271 17.36 27.39 -10.38
C GLU A 271 16.92 27.13 -11.83
N THR A 272 15.70 27.52 -12.14
CA THR A 272 15.10 27.48 -13.46
C THR A 272 16.11 27.91 -14.53
N VAL A 273 16.36 27.02 -15.50
CA VAL A 273 17.09 27.32 -16.74
C VAL A 273 16.60 28.68 -17.25
N THR A 274 17.50 29.68 -17.22
CA THR A 274 17.14 31.05 -17.57
C THR A 274 16.58 31.07 -18.99
N ALA A 275 15.61 31.95 -19.27
CA ALA A 275 14.97 32.06 -20.58
C ALA A 275 15.95 32.25 -21.76
N ALA A 276 17.21 32.62 -21.49
CA ALA A 276 18.28 32.73 -22.48
C ALA A 276 18.84 31.38 -22.99
N GLN A 277 18.64 30.27 -22.25
CA GLN A 277 19.00 28.91 -22.69
C GLN A 277 17.83 28.19 -23.38
N LYS A 278 16.62 28.78 -23.38
CA LYS A 278 15.39 28.21 -23.97
C LYS A 278 15.28 28.30 -25.49
N GLN A 279 16.39 28.51 -26.20
CA GLN A 279 16.41 28.56 -27.66
C GLN A 279 17.54 27.70 -28.20
N GLY A 280 17.39 26.38 -28.05
CA GLY A 280 18.04 25.44 -28.94
C GLY A 280 17.39 25.55 -30.33
N LEU A 281 17.77 26.55 -31.11
CA LEU A 281 17.61 26.44 -32.56
C LEU A 281 18.40 25.21 -32.99
N ILE A 282 17.74 24.23 -33.62
CA ILE A 282 18.42 23.09 -34.22
C ILE A 282 19.42 23.66 -35.23
N GLU A 283 20.71 23.54 -34.93
CA GLU A 283 21.76 24.02 -35.82
C GLU A 283 21.80 23.15 -37.07
N ILE A 284 21.35 23.72 -38.18
CA ILE A 284 21.39 23.07 -39.49
C ILE A 284 22.48 23.69 -40.35
N SER A 285 23.16 22.86 -41.15
CA SER A 285 24.14 23.30 -42.14
C SER A 285 23.54 24.34 -43.08
N ALA A 286 24.31 25.37 -43.43
CA ALA A 286 23.86 26.42 -44.36
C ALA A 286 23.56 25.88 -45.77
N GLU A 287 24.08 24.71 -46.11
CA GLU A 287 23.83 24.00 -47.38
C GLU A 287 22.58 23.10 -47.32
N ALA A 288 21.97 22.97 -46.14
CA ALA A 288 20.81 22.10 -45.96
C ALA A 288 19.53 22.74 -46.53
N ARG A 289 18.70 21.91 -47.13
CA ARG A 289 17.37 22.26 -47.61
C ARG A 289 16.32 21.71 -46.64
N VAL A 290 15.41 22.57 -46.21
CA VAL A 290 14.28 22.18 -45.35
C VAL A 290 12.99 22.08 -46.18
N GLU A 291 12.31 20.95 -46.07
CA GLU A 291 10.95 20.74 -46.59
C GLU A 291 9.98 20.58 -45.42
N THR A 292 9.01 21.49 -45.30
CA THR A 292 8.01 21.47 -44.22
C THR A 292 6.72 20.81 -44.69
N ASP A 293 6.35 19.72 -44.01
CA ASP A 293 5.02 19.10 -44.05
C ASP A 293 4.16 19.71 -42.95
N LYS A 294 3.33 20.68 -43.33
CA LYS A 294 2.46 21.41 -42.39
C LYS A 294 1.33 20.56 -41.84
N ASP A 295 0.86 19.57 -42.59
CA ASP A 295 -0.30 18.77 -42.21
C ASP A 295 0.06 17.80 -41.08
N ASN A 296 1.31 17.32 -41.06
CA ASN A 296 1.82 16.41 -40.05
C ASN A 296 2.72 17.07 -38.99
N ASN A 297 2.92 18.40 -39.05
CA ASN A 297 3.87 19.13 -38.20
C ASN A 297 5.30 18.56 -38.25
N VAL A 298 5.79 18.24 -39.44
CA VAL A 298 7.14 17.65 -39.64
C VAL A 298 7.99 18.53 -40.54
N ASP A 299 9.27 18.71 -40.18
CA ASP A 299 10.29 19.23 -41.09
C ASP A 299 11.25 18.12 -41.52
N TYR A 300 11.51 18.02 -42.82
CA TYR A 300 12.52 17.13 -43.40
C TYR A 300 13.73 17.96 -43.83
N ILE A 301 14.91 17.61 -43.35
CA ILE A 301 16.15 18.33 -43.63
C ILE A 301 17.05 17.46 -44.50
N TYR A 302 17.42 18.00 -45.66
CA TYR A 302 18.25 17.34 -46.66
C TYR A 302 19.58 18.05 -46.82
N GLU A 303 20.66 17.28 -46.91
CA GLU A 303 21.98 17.78 -47.33
C GLU A 303 22.43 16.98 -48.56
N LYS A 304 22.87 17.68 -49.63
CA LYS A 304 23.26 17.04 -50.91
C LYS A 304 22.20 16.06 -51.44
N ASN A 305 20.91 16.43 -51.30
CA ASN A 305 19.73 15.61 -51.65
C ASN A 305 19.56 14.29 -50.88
N LYS A 306 20.30 14.07 -49.78
CA LYS A 306 20.06 12.96 -48.85
C LYS A 306 19.33 13.46 -47.61
N LEU A 307 18.36 12.71 -47.12
CA LEU A 307 17.69 13.01 -45.85
C LEU A 307 18.71 12.80 -44.71
N ILE A 308 18.91 13.84 -43.90
CA ILE A 308 19.82 13.77 -42.75
C ILE A 308 19.08 13.92 -41.42
N MET A 309 17.94 14.63 -41.41
CA MET A 309 17.12 14.76 -40.21
C MET A 309 15.63 14.84 -40.55
N LYS A 310 14.80 14.31 -39.64
CA LYS A 310 13.35 14.52 -39.58
C LYS A 310 13.00 15.08 -38.20
N VAL A 311 12.40 16.26 -38.16
CA VAL A 311 11.99 16.94 -36.92
C VAL A 311 10.47 16.85 -36.81
N VAL A 312 9.99 16.11 -35.83
CA VAL A 312 8.57 16.05 -35.47
C VAL A 312 8.31 17.14 -34.43
N LYS A 313 7.27 17.95 -34.66
CA LYS A 313 6.93 19.09 -33.81
C LYS A 313 5.58 18.88 -33.12
N ASN A 314 5.42 19.50 -31.95
CA ASN A 314 4.14 19.58 -31.26
C ASN A 314 3.19 20.58 -31.95
N GLU A 315 1.96 20.72 -31.43
CA GLU A 315 0.94 21.65 -31.97
C GLU A 315 1.38 23.12 -31.92
N ALA A 316 2.26 23.49 -30.99
CA ALA A 316 2.84 24.83 -30.90
C ALA A 316 4.00 25.06 -31.89
N GLY A 317 4.41 24.02 -32.63
CA GLY A 317 5.51 24.07 -33.60
C GLY A 317 6.90 23.88 -32.97
N ASN A 318 7.00 23.51 -31.69
CA ASN A 318 8.27 23.22 -31.04
C ASN A 318 8.72 21.79 -31.36
N PRO A 319 10.03 21.53 -31.54
CA PRO A 319 10.54 20.17 -31.70
C PRO A 319 10.15 19.28 -30.52
N LEU A 320 9.64 18.09 -30.83
CA LEU A 320 9.38 17.02 -29.87
C LEU A 320 10.41 15.91 -30.06
N ASN A 321 10.56 15.42 -31.29
CA ASN A 321 11.50 14.35 -31.62
C ASN A 321 12.34 14.72 -32.84
N ILE A 322 13.66 14.45 -32.78
CA ILE A 322 14.58 14.65 -33.89
C ILE A 322 15.19 13.31 -34.27
N TYR A 323 14.87 12.85 -35.47
CA TYR A 323 15.41 11.60 -36.03
C TYR A 323 16.59 11.95 -36.92
N HIS A 324 17.75 11.38 -36.63
CA HIS A 324 18.98 11.55 -37.41
C HIS A 324 19.17 10.38 -38.36
N TYR A 325 19.52 10.66 -39.61
CA TYR A 325 19.65 9.66 -40.66
C TYR A 325 21.09 9.57 -41.20
N HIS A 326 21.50 8.34 -41.50
CA HIS A 326 22.69 8.03 -42.27
C HIS A 326 22.36 6.96 -43.31
N ASP A 327 22.57 7.27 -44.60
CA ASP A 327 22.25 6.38 -45.72
C ASP A 327 20.84 5.74 -45.63
N ASP A 328 19.84 6.60 -45.48
CA ASP A 328 18.41 6.27 -45.40
C ASP A 328 18.00 5.39 -44.19
N ARG A 329 18.87 5.27 -43.18
CA ARG A 329 18.59 4.57 -41.92
C ARG A 329 18.63 5.54 -40.75
N ILE A 330 17.79 5.31 -39.76
CA ILE A 330 17.81 6.06 -38.51
C ILE A 330 19.06 5.63 -37.72
N LEU A 331 19.90 6.61 -37.41
CA LEU A 331 21.09 6.44 -36.58
C LEU A 331 20.76 6.69 -35.11
N SER A 332 20.03 7.77 -34.84
CA SER A 332 19.64 8.16 -33.49
C SER A 332 18.34 8.97 -33.48
N ILE A 333 17.72 9.02 -32.30
CA ILE A 333 16.50 9.77 -32.02
C ILE A 333 16.76 10.61 -30.77
N ASP A 334 16.55 11.91 -30.85
CA ASP A 334 16.55 12.81 -29.69
C ASP A 334 15.11 13.14 -29.28
N PHE A 335 14.84 13.09 -27.98
CA PHE A 335 13.55 13.41 -27.36
C PHE A 335 13.70 14.71 -26.58
N ILE A 336 12.90 15.71 -26.98
CA ILE A 336 13.01 17.10 -26.54
C ILE A 336 11.83 17.43 -25.63
N ASP A 337 12.10 18.04 -24.49
CA ASP A 337 11.05 18.49 -23.56
C ASP A 337 10.33 19.76 -24.05
N ASP A 338 9.32 20.19 -23.31
CA ASP A 338 8.52 21.37 -23.62
C ASP A 338 9.33 22.69 -23.53
N GLN A 339 10.51 22.67 -22.90
CA GLN A 339 11.45 23.78 -22.82
C GLN A 339 12.48 23.78 -23.96
N GLY A 340 12.45 22.79 -24.86
CA GLY A 340 13.39 22.66 -25.97
C GLY A 340 14.72 22.01 -25.59
N ILE A 341 14.79 21.33 -24.45
CA ILE A 341 15.99 20.65 -23.95
C ILE A 341 15.94 19.18 -24.37
N ASN A 342 17.05 18.67 -24.93
CA ASN A 342 17.19 17.24 -25.20
C ASN A 342 17.33 16.48 -23.88
N MET A 343 16.32 15.65 -23.57
CA MET A 343 16.27 14.85 -22.36
C MET A 343 16.77 13.43 -22.57
N VAL A 344 16.64 12.89 -23.79
CA VAL A 344 17.09 11.54 -24.14
C VAL A 344 17.59 11.47 -25.57
N THR A 345 18.75 10.82 -25.76
CA THR A 345 19.20 10.35 -27.08
C THR A 345 19.21 8.82 -27.09
N GLN A 346 18.50 8.23 -28.04
CA GLN A 346 18.58 6.81 -28.38
C GLN A 346 19.45 6.61 -29.62
N VAL A 347 20.42 5.72 -29.54
CA VAL A 347 21.25 5.30 -30.68
C VAL A 347 20.79 3.92 -31.11
N MET A 348 20.43 3.79 -32.38
CA MET A 348 19.89 2.55 -32.95
C MET A 348 21.01 1.60 -33.38
N ASP A 349 20.76 0.30 -33.40
CA ASP A 349 21.67 -0.67 -34.00
C ASP A 349 21.74 -0.46 -35.52
N PRO A 350 22.94 -0.28 -36.12
CA PRO A 350 23.10 -0.13 -37.56
C PRO A 350 22.54 -1.30 -38.41
N HIS A 351 22.37 -2.47 -37.80
CA HIS A 351 21.89 -3.70 -38.44
C HIS A 351 20.40 -3.94 -38.19
N ASP A 352 19.82 -3.35 -37.14
CA ASP A 352 18.40 -3.44 -36.80
C ASP A 352 17.88 -2.11 -36.24
N ALA A 353 17.20 -1.34 -37.09
CA ALA A 353 16.66 -0.03 -36.72
C ALA A 353 15.53 -0.09 -35.68
N ASN A 354 15.06 -1.27 -35.28
CA ASN A 354 14.09 -1.43 -34.19
C ASN A 354 14.76 -1.73 -32.83
N ASN A 355 16.08 -1.95 -32.82
CA ASN A 355 16.83 -2.24 -31.62
C ASN A 355 17.62 -1.02 -31.17
N VAL A 356 17.38 -0.56 -29.94
CA VAL A 356 18.15 0.54 -29.35
C VAL A 356 19.43 -0.03 -28.75
N LEU A 357 20.58 0.41 -29.28
CA LEU A 357 21.89 -0.03 -28.81
C LEU A 357 22.31 0.73 -27.53
N ARG A 358 21.93 2.01 -27.42
CA ARG A 358 22.29 2.87 -26.30
C ARG A 358 21.27 3.96 -26.08
N GLU A 359 20.97 4.25 -24.83
CA GLU A 359 20.13 5.37 -24.40
C GLU A 359 20.94 6.26 -23.47
N SER A 360 20.92 7.56 -23.71
CA SER A 360 21.60 8.56 -22.88
C SER A 360 20.57 9.55 -22.37
N PHE A 361 20.40 9.62 -21.05
CA PHE A 361 19.45 10.48 -20.36
C PHE A 361 20.19 11.70 -19.82
N TYR A 362 19.72 12.90 -20.15
CA TYR A 362 20.36 14.15 -19.80
C TYR A 362 19.59 14.92 -18.74
N ARG A 363 20.30 15.80 -18.03
CA ARG A 363 19.73 16.82 -17.15
C ARG A 363 19.37 18.09 -17.94
N PRO A 364 18.59 19.02 -17.35
CA PRO A 364 18.32 20.33 -17.94
C PRO A 364 19.57 21.17 -18.27
N ASP A 365 20.70 20.92 -17.59
CA ASP A 365 21.99 21.57 -17.86
C ASP A 365 22.81 20.89 -18.97
N HIS A 366 22.22 19.93 -19.68
CA HIS A 366 22.83 19.08 -20.71
C HIS A 366 23.91 18.10 -20.21
N SER A 367 24.15 18.02 -18.90
CA SER A 367 25.01 16.97 -18.34
C SER A 367 24.32 15.60 -18.44
N LEU A 368 25.13 14.55 -18.55
CA LEU A 368 24.66 13.18 -18.62
C LEU A 368 24.25 12.70 -17.22
N ALA A 369 23.07 12.11 -17.11
CA ALA A 369 22.55 11.56 -15.86
C ALA A 369 22.68 10.04 -15.82
N ILE A 370 22.14 9.36 -16.84
CA ILE A 370 22.10 7.91 -16.94
C ILE A 370 22.49 7.51 -18.37
N VAL A 371 23.20 6.40 -18.52
CA VAL A 371 23.34 5.68 -19.79
C VAL A 371 22.85 4.26 -19.62
N LYS A 372 21.99 3.81 -20.53
CA LYS A 372 21.68 2.39 -20.73
C LYS A 372 22.41 1.91 -21.98
N SER A 373 23.19 0.83 -21.88
CA SER A 373 23.99 0.31 -23.00
C SER A 373 23.73 -1.18 -23.21
N GLY A 374 23.30 -1.54 -24.41
CA GLY A 374 23.21 -2.92 -24.89
C GLY A 374 24.52 -3.42 -25.51
N VAL A 375 25.60 -2.61 -25.49
CA VAL A 375 26.88 -2.96 -26.09
C VAL A 375 27.60 -3.99 -25.22
N ALA A 376 28.03 -5.09 -25.84
CA ALA A 376 28.77 -6.14 -25.15
C ALA A 376 30.09 -5.62 -24.55
N GLY A 377 30.31 -5.88 -23.26
CA GLY A 377 31.52 -5.47 -22.53
C GLY A 377 31.40 -4.12 -21.81
N GLU A 378 30.28 -3.40 -21.96
CA GLU A 378 29.95 -2.22 -21.15
C GLU A 378 28.98 -2.59 -20.02
N PRO A 379 29.01 -1.88 -18.87
CA PRO A 379 27.95 -1.99 -17.87
C PRO A 379 26.61 -1.57 -18.48
N TYR A 380 25.55 -2.35 -18.18
CA TYR A 380 24.23 -2.12 -18.73
C TYR A 380 23.67 -0.75 -18.35
N ILE A 381 23.84 -0.33 -17.09
CA ILE A 381 23.45 1.01 -16.61
C ILE A 381 24.65 1.70 -15.99
N GLN A 382 24.85 2.97 -16.34
CA GLN A 382 25.89 3.84 -15.81
C GLN A 382 25.24 5.14 -15.32
N ILE A 383 25.56 5.55 -14.08
CA ILE A 383 25.08 6.80 -13.49
C ILE A 383 26.23 7.79 -13.42
N PHE A 384 25.96 9.02 -13.81
CA PHE A 384 26.92 10.11 -13.84
C PHE A 384 26.49 11.23 -12.89
N ASN A 385 27.45 11.95 -12.33
CA ASN A 385 27.18 13.22 -11.65
C ASN A 385 27.17 14.39 -12.65
N GLN A 386 26.95 15.61 -12.14
CA GLN A 386 26.88 16.84 -12.95
C GLN A 386 28.19 17.16 -13.68
N ALA A 387 29.34 16.73 -13.13
CA ALA A 387 30.64 16.88 -13.77
C ALA A 387 30.90 15.81 -14.86
N ASN A 388 29.88 15.05 -15.24
CA ASN A 388 29.94 13.90 -16.15
C ASN A 388 30.93 12.82 -15.67
N ILE A 389 31.15 12.70 -14.36
CA ILE A 389 31.94 11.63 -13.77
C ILE A 389 31.01 10.48 -13.44
N MET A 390 31.33 9.29 -13.93
CA MET A 390 30.59 8.07 -13.61
C MET A 390 30.75 7.75 -12.12
N ILE A 391 29.63 7.66 -11.40
CA ILE A 391 29.61 7.43 -9.95
C ILE A 391 29.16 6.02 -9.58
N GLN A 392 28.40 5.35 -10.45
CA GLN A 392 27.86 4.01 -10.16
C GLN A 392 27.54 3.27 -11.47
N THR A 393 27.65 1.94 -11.44
CA THR A 393 27.30 1.07 -12.57
C THR A 393 26.48 -0.13 -12.11
N PHE A 394 25.66 -0.68 -13.02
CA PHE A 394 24.87 -1.88 -12.79
C PHE A 394 24.83 -2.76 -14.04
N ASP A 395 24.81 -4.07 -13.82
CA ASP A 395 24.76 -5.06 -14.89
C ASP A 395 23.33 -5.39 -15.35
N ASN A 396 22.31 -4.94 -14.60
CA ASN A 396 20.90 -5.15 -14.92
C ASN A 396 20.00 -4.11 -14.25
N GLU A 397 18.78 -4.01 -14.79
CA GLU A 397 17.74 -3.07 -14.36
C GLU A 397 17.31 -3.29 -12.91
N GLN A 398 17.14 -4.55 -12.49
CA GLN A 398 16.67 -4.87 -11.13
C GLN A 398 17.66 -4.43 -10.05
N SER A 399 18.96 -4.54 -10.31
CA SER A 399 20.01 -4.11 -9.38
C SER A 399 20.06 -2.59 -9.27
N PHE A 400 19.85 -1.88 -10.38
CA PHE A 400 19.72 -0.42 -10.38
C PHE A 400 18.49 0.03 -9.59
N ILE A 401 17.32 -0.55 -9.87
CA ILE A 401 16.07 -0.21 -9.18
C ILE A 401 16.19 -0.46 -7.67
N LEU A 402 16.70 -1.63 -7.27
CA LEU A 402 16.88 -1.96 -5.86
C LEU A 402 17.82 -0.96 -5.16
N TRP A 403 18.94 -0.61 -5.80
CA TRP A 403 19.86 0.37 -5.26
C TRP A 403 19.20 1.76 -5.15
N TRP A 404 18.49 2.21 -6.18
CA TRP A 404 17.81 3.50 -6.15
C TRP A 404 16.76 3.56 -5.04
N LEU A 405 15.90 2.54 -4.94
CA LEU A 405 14.91 2.44 -3.87
C LEU A 405 15.57 2.57 -2.48
N ALA A 406 16.63 1.79 -2.22
CA ALA A 406 17.30 1.79 -0.93
C ALA A 406 18.07 3.09 -0.60
N ASN A 407 18.48 3.88 -1.61
CA ASN A 407 19.31 5.08 -1.39
C ASN A 407 18.53 6.40 -1.53
N LYS A 408 17.35 6.38 -2.17
CA LYS A 408 16.62 7.60 -2.52
C LYS A 408 15.16 7.61 -2.08
N VAL A 409 14.55 6.45 -1.83
CA VAL A 409 13.09 6.34 -1.62
C VAL A 409 12.75 5.71 -0.27
N LEU A 410 13.27 4.52 0.00
CA LEU A 410 12.91 3.68 1.14
C LEU A 410 13.90 3.84 2.30
N ASP A 411 13.36 3.79 3.50
CA ASP A 411 14.07 3.74 4.78
C ASP A 411 13.45 2.67 5.72
N GLU A 412 14.01 2.50 6.92
CA GLU A 412 13.53 1.54 7.94
C GLU A 412 12.05 1.72 8.33
N GLN A 413 11.50 2.91 8.10
CA GLN A 413 10.11 3.28 8.38
C GLN A 413 9.24 3.29 7.13
N SER A 414 9.73 2.76 6.03
CA SER A 414 9.01 2.70 4.78
C SER A 414 8.31 1.36 4.61
N THR A 415 7.14 1.39 3.98
CA THR A 415 6.38 0.23 3.54
C THR A 415 6.09 0.41 2.06
N ILE A 416 6.51 -0.55 1.23
CA ILE A 416 6.23 -0.54 -0.20
C ILE A 416 5.20 -1.62 -0.56
N ILE A 417 4.14 -1.22 -1.24
CA ILE A 417 3.10 -2.09 -1.78
C ILE A 417 3.47 -2.40 -3.23
N VAL A 418 3.61 -3.68 -3.56
CA VAL A 418 4.20 -4.13 -4.82
C VAL A 418 3.33 -5.18 -5.51
N PRO A 419 2.91 -4.97 -6.77
CA PRO A 419 2.19 -5.99 -7.54
C PRO A 419 2.97 -7.30 -7.60
N VAL A 420 2.30 -8.45 -7.39
CA VAL A 420 2.96 -9.76 -7.47
C VAL A 420 3.50 -10.08 -8.86
N SER A 421 2.89 -9.50 -9.90
CA SER A 421 3.35 -9.52 -11.29
C SER A 421 4.64 -8.73 -11.53
N SER A 422 4.99 -7.77 -10.66
CA SER A 422 6.23 -7.01 -10.82
C SER A 422 7.47 -7.89 -10.60
N PRO A 423 8.48 -7.84 -11.49
CA PRO A 423 9.75 -8.51 -11.29
C PRO A 423 10.45 -8.13 -9.97
N MET A 424 10.13 -6.95 -9.43
CA MET A 424 10.70 -6.44 -8.18
C MET A 424 10.11 -7.09 -6.93
N CYS A 425 8.90 -7.65 -6.97
CA CYS A 425 8.20 -8.16 -5.78
C CYS A 425 9.04 -9.17 -4.99
N ARG A 426 9.52 -10.23 -5.66
CA ARG A 426 10.33 -11.27 -5.00
C ARG A 426 11.71 -10.78 -4.58
N ILE A 427 12.27 -9.81 -5.31
CA ILE A 427 13.58 -9.24 -4.99
C ILE A 427 13.47 -8.42 -3.71
N LEU A 428 12.46 -7.54 -3.63
CA LEU A 428 12.19 -6.71 -2.47
C LEU A 428 11.87 -7.55 -1.24
N LEU A 429 11.00 -8.55 -1.34
CA LEU A 429 10.68 -9.45 -0.22
C LEU A 429 11.92 -10.16 0.38
N LYS A 430 12.91 -10.50 -0.46
CA LYS A 430 14.15 -11.13 0.01
C LYS A 430 15.13 -10.13 0.63
N GLN A 431 15.10 -8.88 0.18
CA GLN A 431 16.00 -7.80 0.62
C GLN A 431 15.47 -7.04 1.83
N ALA A 432 14.16 -7.07 2.06
CA ALA A 432 13.48 -6.34 3.11
C ALA A 432 14.06 -6.55 4.52
N GLN A 433 14.81 -7.63 4.78
CA GLN A 433 15.50 -8.03 6.03
C GLN A 433 15.69 -6.92 7.08
N ASN A 434 14.60 -6.50 7.72
CA ASN A 434 14.52 -5.41 8.70
C ASN A 434 14.84 -3.98 8.20
N GLN A 435 15.00 -3.76 6.89
CA GLN A 435 15.32 -2.46 6.28
C GLN A 435 14.10 -1.67 5.81
N PHE A 436 13.00 -2.33 5.48
CA PHE A 436 11.72 -1.74 5.11
C PHE A 436 10.67 -2.86 5.06
N GLN A 437 9.39 -2.51 4.99
CA GLN A 437 8.30 -3.47 4.90
C GLN A 437 7.87 -3.64 3.43
N VAL A 438 7.52 -4.86 3.02
CA VAL A 438 6.98 -5.13 1.68
C VAL A 438 5.64 -5.82 1.80
N ILE A 439 4.62 -5.23 1.20
CA ILE A 439 3.27 -5.80 1.15
C ILE A 439 2.95 -6.13 -0.31
N PRO A 440 2.96 -7.41 -0.70
CA PRO A 440 2.54 -7.80 -2.04
C PRO A 440 1.05 -7.55 -2.24
N ILE A 441 0.68 -7.20 -3.47
CA ILE A 441 -0.71 -7.05 -3.86
C ILE A 441 -1.00 -7.88 -5.11
N VAL A 442 -2.11 -8.62 -5.06
CA VAL A 442 -2.62 -9.44 -6.15
C VAL A 442 -3.77 -8.69 -6.78
N ASP A 443 -3.56 -8.17 -7.98
CA ASP A 443 -4.60 -7.49 -8.76
C ASP A 443 -5.54 -8.52 -9.39
N ASN A 444 -4.97 -9.51 -10.09
CA ASN A 444 -5.75 -10.51 -10.81
C ASN A 444 -5.29 -11.93 -10.47
N TRP A 445 -5.94 -12.52 -9.46
CA TRP A 445 -5.66 -13.88 -8.97
C TRP A 445 -5.56 -14.94 -10.08
N ARG A 446 -6.44 -14.85 -11.09
CA ARG A 446 -6.50 -15.85 -12.17
C ARG A 446 -5.35 -15.71 -13.16
N GLN A 447 -4.86 -14.49 -13.38
CA GLN A 447 -3.76 -14.23 -14.30
C GLN A 447 -2.39 -14.41 -13.61
N GLU A 448 -2.32 -14.15 -12.31
CA GLU A 448 -1.08 -14.16 -11.52
C GLU A 448 -0.86 -15.49 -10.74
N THR A 449 -1.55 -16.56 -11.13
CA THR A 449 -1.56 -17.83 -10.37
C THR A 449 -0.15 -18.42 -10.17
N GLN A 450 0.76 -18.26 -11.14
CA GLN A 450 2.12 -18.80 -11.05
C GLN A 450 2.98 -18.02 -10.06
N GLU A 451 2.92 -16.69 -10.12
CA GLU A 451 3.61 -15.74 -9.25
C GLU A 451 3.16 -15.94 -7.81
N ILE A 452 1.84 -16.03 -7.61
CA ILE A 452 1.22 -16.31 -6.31
C ILE A 452 1.65 -17.67 -5.79
N SER A 453 1.60 -18.73 -6.60
CA SER A 453 2.01 -20.07 -6.16
C SER A 453 3.47 -20.10 -5.70
N ASN A 454 4.35 -19.41 -6.43
CA ASN A 454 5.76 -19.26 -6.07
C ASN A 454 5.94 -18.48 -4.76
N LEU A 455 5.12 -17.45 -4.53
CA LEU A 455 5.14 -16.62 -3.35
C LEU A 455 4.64 -17.39 -2.11
N LEU A 456 3.51 -18.09 -2.23
CA LEU A 456 2.90 -18.89 -1.17
C LEU A 456 3.72 -20.12 -0.79
N ALA A 457 4.62 -20.59 -1.65
CA ALA A 457 5.60 -21.63 -1.32
C ALA A 457 6.64 -21.17 -0.29
N HIS A 458 6.77 -19.87 -0.07
CA HIS A 458 7.70 -19.25 0.88
C HIS A 458 6.94 -18.31 1.85
N PRO A 459 6.02 -18.84 2.69
CA PRO A 459 5.16 -18.03 3.55
C PRO A 459 5.95 -17.17 4.56
N ASP A 460 7.20 -17.56 4.87
CA ASP A 460 8.08 -16.82 5.77
C ASP A 460 8.54 -15.47 5.18
N LEU A 461 8.36 -15.24 3.87
CA LEU A 461 8.59 -13.93 3.23
C LEU A 461 7.39 -12.99 3.36
N LEU A 462 6.20 -13.52 3.71
CA LEU A 462 4.94 -12.80 3.76
C LEU A 462 4.50 -12.49 5.19
N GLN A 463 5.45 -12.15 6.06
CA GLN A 463 5.17 -11.89 7.48
C GLN A 463 4.26 -10.67 7.67
N ASP A 464 4.35 -9.72 6.75
CA ASP A 464 3.58 -8.48 6.72
C ASP A 464 2.19 -8.63 6.08
N GLY A 465 1.92 -9.79 5.47
CA GLY A 465 0.67 -10.11 4.81
C GLY A 465 0.66 -9.85 3.30
N ILE A 466 -0.52 -9.97 2.72
CA ILE A 466 -0.78 -9.79 1.28
C ILE A 466 -2.13 -9.11 1.08
N ILE A 467 -2.21 -8.20 0.11
CA ILE A 467 -3.45 -7.53 -0.30
C ILE A 467 -4.01 -8.26 -1.52
N VAL A 468 -5.34 -8.43 -1.56
CA VAL A 468 -6.06 -9.02 -2.70
C VAL A 468 -7.32 -8.22 -3.00
N PHE A 469 -7.82 -8.28 -4.23
CA PHE A 469 -9.12 -7.67 -4.60
C PHE A 469 -10.31 -8.62 -4.50
N ASP A 470 -10.06 -9.94 -4.37
CA ASP A 470 -11.11 -10.95 -4.40
C ASP A 470 -11.17 -11.73 -3.07
N THR A 471 -12.38 -11.87 -2.52
CA THR A 471 -12.63 -12.68 -1.31
C THR A 471 -12.35 -14.17 -1.57
N ASP A 472 -12.51 -14.65 -2.80
CA ASP A 472 -12.14 -16.02 -3.15
C ASP A 472 -10.63 -16.22 -3.21
N ALA A 473 -9.86 -15.19 -3.59
CA ALA A 473 -8.40 -15.19 -3.47
C ALA A 473 -7.99 -15.30 -1.99
N GLN A 474 -8.63 -14.54 -1.09
CA GLN A 474 -8.40 -14.66 0.35
C GLN A 474 -8.63 -16.09 0.84
N LYS A 475 -9.79 -16.69 0.55
CA LYS A 475 -10.09 -18.08 0.97
C LYS A 475 -9.05 -19.09 0.45
N GLN A 476 -8.53 -18.89 -0.76
CA GLN A 476 -7.51 -19.76 -1.34
C GLN A 476 -6.15 -19.59 -0.65
N ILE A 477 -5.71 -18.35 -0.42
CA ILE A 477 -4.48 -18.06 0.33
C ILE A 477 -4.59 -18.65 1.74
N ASP A 478 -5.71 -18.47 2.42
CA ASP A 478 -5.95 -19.00 3.76
C ASP A 478 -5.82 -20.52 3.80
N LYS A 479 -6.40 -21.21 2.81
CA LYS A 479 -6.34 -22.66 2.69
C LYS A 479 -4.91 -23.15 2.44
N LEU A 480 -4.19 -22.52 1.53
CA LEU A 480 -2.84 -22.93 1.13
C LEU A 480 -1.82 -22.66 2.24
N THR A 481 -1.95 -21.53 2.92
CA THR A 481 -1.02 -21.09 3.97
C THR A 481 -1.40 -21.61 5.34
N ARG A 482 -2.59 -22.21 5.46
CA ARG A 482 -3.22 -22.58 6.72
C ARG A 482 -3.31 -21.37 7.65
N GLY A 483 -3.84 -20.27 7.14
CA GLY A 483 -4.08 -19.02 7.88
C GLY A 483 -2.86 -18.44 8.59
N LYS A 484 -1.64 -18.73 8.11
CA LYS A 484 -0.39 -18.18 8.66
C LYS A 484 -0.10 -16.77 8.16
N ILE A 485 -0.70 -16.40 7.04
CA ILE A 485 -0.49 -15.12 6.37
C ILE A 485 -1.71 -14.25 6.61
N ASN A 486 -1.50 -12.99 6.94
CA ASN A 486 -2.59 -12.02 7.02
C ASN A 486 -2.97 -11.59 5.60
N VAL A 487 -4.26 -11.49 5.33
CA VAL A 487 -4.81 -11.15 4.02
C VAL A 487 -5.83 -10.03 4.18
N SER A 488 -5.54 -8.88 3.60
CA SER A 488 -6.52 -7.79 3.48
C SER A 488 -7.18 -7.83 2.10
N VAL A 489 -8.50 -7.71 2.09
CA VAL A 489 -9.29 -7.66 0.86
C VAL A 489 -9.66 -6.21 0.59
N ILE A 490 -9.32 -5.70 -0.59
CA ILE A 490 -9.84 -4.43 -1.08
C ILE A 490 -11.30 -4.69 -1.48
N PRO A 491 -12.28 -4.01 -0.86
CA PRO A 491 -13.67 -4.14 -1.26
C PRO A 491 -13.79 -3.74 -2.73
N GLU A 492 -14.43 -4.59 -3.54
CA GLU A 492 -14.84 -4.18 -4.87
C GLU A 492 -15.73 -2.94 -4.69
N ALA A 493 -15.34 -1.81 -5.29
CA ALA A 493 -16.14 -0.60 -5.19
C ALA A 493 -17.55 -0.96 -5.65
N MET A 494 -18.53 -0.83 -4.74
CA MET A 494 -19.93 -0.95 -5.13
C MET A 494 -20.15 0.14 -6.15
N ALA A 495 -20.20 -0.24 -7.44
CA ALA A 495 -20.75 0.62 -8.46
C ALA A 495 -22.12 1.02 -7.93
N ASP A 496 -22.30 2.31 -7.62
CA ASP A 496 -23.46 2.82 -6.90
C ASP A 496 -24.73 2.12 -7.41
N ASP A 497 -25.46 1.51 -6.47
CA ASP A 497 -26.90 1.28 -6.57
C ASP A 497 -27.59 2.65 -6.69
N GLU A 498 -27.41 3.30 -7.83
CA GLU A 498 -28.21 4.46 -8.26
C GLU A 498 -29.40 3.93 -9.07
N GLN A 499 -30.12 2.95 -8.50
CA GLN A 499 -31.51 2.61 -8.84
C GLN A 499 -32.26 2.16 -7.59
N ALA A 500 -32.72 3.14 -6.80
CA ALA A 500 -33.94 3.01 -6.00
C ALA A 500 -34.72 4.32 -6.02
#